data_AF-A0A920IZC4-F1
#
_entry.id   AF-A0A920IZC4-F1
#
_cell.length_a   1.000
_cell.length_b   1.000
_cell.length_c   1.000
_cell.angle_alpha   90.00
_cell.angle_beta   90.00
_cell.angle_gamma   90.00
#
_symmetry.space_group_name_H-M   'P 1'
#
loop_
_entity.id
_entity.type
_entity.pdbx_description
1 polymer ?
#
loop_
_entity_poly.entity_id
_entity_poly.type
_entity_poly.pdbx_seq_one_letter_code
_entity_poly.pdbx_strand_id
1 'polypeptide(L)'
;MTTNGYLLEPKIDSLLEAGLNRITVSLDAIDEITFKKMSDQDFDVNKVLSAIEPANKKGFDQIKINCVVQKDVNEHSILDLINYTKGSNNIVRFIEYMELVILMDGNYHRLYLLKIF
;
A
#
# COMPACT_ATOMS: atom_id res chain seq x y z
N MET A 1 5.36 -3.02 -11.21
CA MET A 1 5.89 -1.90 -10.38
C MET A 1 5.21 -1.93 -9.03
N THR A 2 5.92 -1.58 -7.96
CA THR A 2 5.33 -1.39 -6.62
C THR A 2 5.47 0.08 -6.23
N THR A 3 4.42 0.67 -5.66
CA THR A 3 4.33 2.11 -5.36
C THR A 3 3.46 2.34 -4.12
N ASN A 4 3.62 3.49 -3.46
CA ASN A 4 2.67 3.94 -2.43
C ASN A 4 1.37 4.53 -3.03
N GLY A 5 1.31 4.66 -4.36
CA GLY A 5 0.12 5.10 -5.08
C GLY A 5 -0.16 6.61 -5.05
N TYR A 6 0.58 7.40 -4.26
CA TYR A 6 0.29 8.83 -4.05
C TYR A 6 0.33 9.68 -5.34
N LEU A 7 1.22 9.33 -6.26
CA LEU A 7 1.35 9.98 -7.57
C LEU A 7 0.81 9.12 -8.72
N LEU A 8 0.02 8.08 -8.43
CA LEU A 8 -0.41 7.13 -9.46
C LEU A 8 -1.28 7.82 -10.50
N GLU A 9 -2.33 8.54 -10.10
CA GLU A 9 -3.31 9.16 -11.00
C GLU A 9 -2.68 9.98 -12.14
N PRO A 10 -1.81 10.97 -11.89
CA PRO A 10 -1.18 11.74 -12.97
C PRO A 10 -0.15 10.94 -13.80
N LYS A 11 0.19 9.71 -13.41
CA LYS A 11 1.19 8.87 -14.08
C LYS A 11 0.59 7.73 -14.88
N ILE A 12 -0.71 7.41 -14.72
CA ILE A 12 -1.35 6.24 -15.34
C ILE A 12 -1.04 6.15 -16.83
N ASP A 13 -1.27 7.22 -17.59
CA ASP A 13 -1.11 7.21 -19.06
C ASP A 13 0.34 6.96 -19.45
N SER A 14 1.28 7.73 -18.91
CA SER A 14 2.71 7.56 -19.16
C SER A 14 3.23 6.15 -18.81
N LEU A 15 2.68 5.54 -17.76
CA LEU A 15 3.08 4.19 -17.34
C LEU A 15 2.57 3.15 -18.34
N LEU A 16 1.32 3.29 -18.82
CA LEU A 16 0.74 2.40 -19.84
C LEU A 16 1.45 2.56 -21.18
N GLU A 17 1.74 3.79 -21.61
CA GLU A 17 2.51 4.09 -22.83
C GLU A 17 3.93 3.49 -22.79
N ALA A 18 4.54 3.46 -21.60
CA ALA A 18 5.82 2.80 -21.38
C ALA A 18 5.73 1.25 -21.35
N GLY A 19 4.53 0.68 -21.53
CA GLY A 19 4.29 -0.76 -21.55
C GLY A 19 4.14 -1.41 -20.18
N LEU A 20 3.98 -0.63 -19.10
CA LEU A 20 3.72 -1.20 -17.78
C LEU A 20 2.30 -1.77 -17.74
N ASN A 21 2.18 -3.03 -17.34
CA ASN A 21 0.90 -3.75 -17.30
C ASN A 21 0.47 -4.19 -15.89
N ARG A 22 1.34 -4.02 -14.88
CA ARG A 22 1.07 -4.48 -13.50
C ARG A 22 1.57 -3.48 -12.48
N ILE A 23 0.69 -3.14 -11.56
CA ILE A 23 0.99 -2.31 -10.40
C ILE A 23 0.59 -3.00 -9.09
N THR A 24 1.42 -2.78 -8.08
CA THR A 24 1.15 -3.10 -6.68
C THR A 24 1.16 -1.78 -5.90
N VAL A 25 0.12 -1.54 -5.11
CA VAL A 25 -0.02 -0.36 -4.26
C VAL A 25 0.16 -0.78 -2.81
N SER A 26 1.08 -0.15 -2.08
CA SER A 26 1.17 -0.26 -0.62
C SER A 26 0.13 0.65 0.02
N LEU A 27 -0.83 0.08 0.74
CA LEU A 27 -1.91 0.78 1.41
C LEU A 27 -2.26 0.02 2.71
N ASP A 28 -1.77 0.55 3.83
CA ASP A 28 -1.86 -0.14 5.13
C ASP A 28 -3.16 0.18 5.89
N ALA A 29 -3.91 1.21 5.47
CA ALA A 29 -5.22 1.57 5.99
C ALA A 29 -5.98 2.45 4.98
N ILE A 30 -7.31 2.49 5.10
CA ILE A 30 -8.20 3.37 4.32
C ILE A 30 -8.56 4.64 5.10
N ASP A 31 -8.59 4.56 6.43
CA ASP A 31 -8.81 5.72 7.26
C ASP A 31 -7.52 6.56 7.39
N GLU A 32 -7.69 7.88 7.32
CA GLU A 32 -6.59 8.83 7.29
C GLU A 32 -5.70 8.74 8.56
N ILE A 33 -6.32 8.51 9.73
CA ILE A 33 -5.60 8.49 11.01
C ILE A 33 -4.61 7.32 11.04
N THR A 34 -5.09 6.12 10.73
CA THR A 34 -4.25 4.91 10.71
C THR A 34 -3.28 4.95 9.53
N PHE A 35 -3.69 5.46 8.37
CA PHE A 35 -2.81 5.60 7.21
C PHE A 35 -1.60 6.48 7.51
N LYS A 36 -1.82 7.65 8.14
CA LYS A 36 -0.73 8.52 8.59
C LYS A 36 0.13 7.89 9.67
N LYS A 37 -0.46 7.10 10.58
CA LYS A 37 0.30 6.39 11.61
C LYS A 37 1.22 5.31 11.00
N MET A 38 0.80 4.68 9.90
CA MET A 38 1.58 3.67 9.17
C MET A 38 2.57 4.27 8.16
N SER A 39 2.41 5.54 7.80
CA SER A 39 3.25 6.24 6.84
C SER A 39 4.28 7.12 7.54
N ASP A 40 5.55 7.04 7.14
CA ASP A 40 6.59 7.98 7.59
C ASP A 40 6.45 9.39 6.98
N GLN A 41 5.40 9.63 6.18
CA GLN A 41 5.13 10.89 5.48
C GLN A 41 3.66 11.31 5.64
N ASP A 42 3.42 12.63 5.68
CA ASP A 42 2.08 13.23 5.77
C ASP A 42 1.37 13.20 4.40
N PHE A 43 0.94 12.01 4.01
CA PHE A 43 0.18 11.78 2.79
C PHE A 43 -1.31 11.63 3.09
N ASP A 44 -2.13 12.22 2.22
CA ASP A 44 -3.57 12.04 2.20
C ASP A 44 -3.92 10.72 1.51
N VAL A 45 -4.56 9.81 2.25
CA VAL A 45 -4.97 8.50 1.75
C VAL A 45 -5.93 8.62 0.56
N ASN A 46 -6.72 9.69 0.50
CA ASN A 46 -7.71 9.90 -0.55
C ASN A 46 -7.06 10.01 -1.93
N LYS A 47 -5.82 10.53 -2.03
CA LYS A 47 -5.08 10.58 -3.30
C LYS A 47 -4.69 9.18 -3.80
N VAL A 48 -4.45 8.24 -2.89
CA VAL A 48 -4.17 6.84 -3.25
C VAL A 48 -5.47 6.18 -3.69
N LEU A 49 -6.54 6.34 -2.92
CA LEU A 49 -7.84 5.74 -3.18
C LEU A 49 -8.48 6.25 -4.48
N SER A 50 -8.37 7.56 -4.75
CA SER A 50 -8.91 8.19 -5.97
C SER A 50 -8.18 7.72 -7.23
N ALA A 51 -6.94 7.26 -7.11
CA ALA A 51 -6.14 6.81 -8.25
C ALA A 51 -6.45 5.38 -8.70
N ILE A 52 -6.97 4.53 -7.80
CA ILE A 52 -7.17 3.09 -8.06
C ILE A 52 -8.25 2.86 -9.13
N GLU A 53 -9.41 3.53 -9.03
CA GLU A 53 -10.51 3.33 -9.96
C GLU A 53 -10.20 3.82 -11.40
N PRO A 54 -9.60 5.02 -11.60
CA PRO A 54 -9.11 5.45 -12.90
C PRO A 54 -8.03 4.53 -13.48
N ALA A 55 -7.11 4.03 -12.64
CA ALA A 55 -6.06 3.10 -13.08
C ALA A 55 -6.67 1.78 -13.60
N ASN A 56 -7.65 1.23 -12.87
CA ASN A 56 -8.40 0.05 -13.32
C ASN A 56 -9.09 0.30 -14.67
N LYS A 57 -9.81 1.42 -14.81
CA LYS A 57 -10.53 1.76 -16.05
C LYS A 57 -9.63 1.92 -17.28
N LYS A 58 -8.37 2.32 -17.10
CA LYS A 58 -7.42 2.57 -18.18
C LYS A 58 -6.62 1.34 -18.64
N GLY A 59 -6.66 0.24 -17.88
CA GLY A 59 -6.03 -1.02 -18.27
C GLY A 59 -5.16 -1.69 -17.21
N PHE A 60 -5.10 -1.16 -15.98
CA PHE A 60 -4.57 -1.92 -14.85
C PHE A 60 -5.66 -2.81 -14.24
N ASP A 61 -6.14 -3.80 -15.00
CA ASP A 61 -7.36 -4.57 -14.68
C ASP A 61 -7.31 -5.37 -13.35
N GLN A 62 -6.13 -5.53 -12.76
CA GLN A 62 -5.92 -6.21 -11.48
C GLN A 62 -4.78 -5.56 -10.70
N ILE A 63 -5.11 -4.53 -9.91
CA ILE A 63 -4.18 -3.91 -8.98
C ILE A 63 -4.02 -4.80 -7.76
N LYS A 64 -2.77 -5.06 -7.37
CA LYS A 64 -2.48 -5.72 -6.09
C LYS A 64 -2.35 -4.66 -5.00
N ILE A 65 -2.98 -4.85 -3.87
CA ILE A 65 -2.88 -3.97 -2.71
C ILE A 65 -2.16 -4.73 -1.60
N ASN A 66 -1.03 -4.18 -1.13
CA ASN A 66 -0.30 -4.73 0.00
C ASN A 66 -0.63 -3.94 1.25
N CYS A 67 -1.01 -4.65 2.30
CA CYS A 67 -1.18 -4.13 3.64
C CYS A 67 -0.28 -4.92 4.59
N VAL A 68 0.68 -4.24 5.23
CA VAL A 68 1.41 -4.81 6.36
C VAL A 68 0.55 -4.64 7.60
N VAL A 69 0.26 -5.76 8.26
CA VAL A 69 -0.59 -5.79 9.45
C VAL A 69 0.28 -5.77 10.69
N GLN A 70 0.10 -4.74 11.51
CA GLN A 70 0.71 -4.59 12.81
C GLN A 70 -0.37 -4.65 13.90
N LYS A 71 -0.17 -5.58 14.84
CA LYS A 71 -1.04 -5.78 16.00
C LYS A 71 -1.20 -4.49 16.81
N ASP A 72 -2.41 -4.23 17.30
CA ASP A 72 -2.78 -3.04 18.09
C ASP A 72 -2.57 -1.70 17.34
N VAL A 73 -2.33 -1.74 16.02
CA VAL A 73 -2.13 -0.56 15.17
C VAL A 73 -3.15 -0.48 14.05
N ASN A 74 -3.25 -1.50 13.18
CA ASN A 74 -4.12 -1.48 11.99
C ASN A 74 -4.87 -2.80 11.73
N GLU A 75 -5.06 -3.65 12.74
CA GLU A 75 -5.81 -4.91 12.58
C GLU A 75 -7.23 -4.71 12.04
N HIS A 76 -7.87 -3.59 12.40
CA HIS A 76 -9.19 -3.21 11.88
C HIS A 76 -9.18 -2.98 10.37
N SER A 77 -8.06 -2.48 9.81
CA SER A 77 -7.91 -2.18 8.40
C SER A 77 -7.99 -3.43 7.49
N ILE A 78 -7.84 -4.63 8.05
CA ILE A 78 -8.03 -5.89 7.31
C ILE A 78 -9.43 -5.95 6.73
N LEU A 79 -10.46 -5.75 7.57
CA LEU A 79 -11.85 -5.83 7.14
C LEU A 79 -12.20 -4.67 6.20
N ASP A 80 -11.66 -3.48 6.46
CA ASP A 80 -11.89 -2.31 5.61
C ASP A 80 -11.35 -2.52 4.19
N LEU A 81 -10.12 -3.05 4.07
CA LEU A 81 -9.51 -3.34 2.78
C LEU A 81 -10.18 -4.51 2.04
N ILE A 82 -10.64 -5.54 2.76
CA ILE A 82 -11.47 -6.60 2.16
C ILE A 82 -12.75 -5.99 1.60
N ASN A 83 -13.45 -5.16 2.37
CA ASN A 83 -14.68 -4.52 1.93
C ASN A 83 -14.46 -3.56 0.76
N TYR A 84 -13.36 -2.81 0.76
CA TYR A 84 -13.00 -1.90 -0.31
C TYR A 84 -12.68 -2.61 -1.64
N THR A 85 -11.98 -3.74 -1.57
CA THR A 85 -11.63 -4.52 -2.76
C THR A 85 -12.76 -5.42 -3.24
N LYS A 86 -13.77 -5.68 -2.39
CA LYS A 86 -14.93 -6.51 -2.72
C LYS A 86 -15.66 -5.99 -3.96
N GLY A 87 -15.88 -6.88 -4.94
CA GLY A 87 -16.57 -6.55 -6.18
C GLY A 87 -15.69 -5.89 -7.24
N SER A 88 -14.42 -5.59 -6.93
CA SER A 88 -13.40 -5.24 -7.92
C SER A 88 -12.56 -6.47 -8.27
N ASN A 89 -11.78 -6.38 -9.35
CA ASN A 89 -10.76 -7.38 -9.68
C ASN A 89 -9.45 -7.20 -8.88
N ASN A 90 -9.38 -6.20 -7.99
CA ASN A 90 -8.19 -5.93 -7.20
C ASN A 90 -7.95 -7.04 -6.17
N ILE A 91 -6.68 -7.31 -5.88
CA ILE A 91 -6.28 -8.34 -4.91
C ILE A 91 -5.64 -7.66 -3.71
N VAL A 92 -6.29 -7.71 -2.56
CA VAL A 92 -5.63 -7.37 -1.28
C VAL A 92 -4.76 -8.53 -0.78
N ARG A 93 -3.58 -8.20 -0.28
CA ARG A 93 -2.62 -9.12 0.33
C ARG A 93 -2.22 -8.59 1.69
N PHE A 94 -2.44 -9.40 2.71
CA PHE A 94 -2.00 -9.12 4.07
C PHE A 94 -0.63 -9.73 4.30
N ILE A 95 0.29 -8.90 4.78
CA ILE A 95 1.68 -9.26 5.02
C ILE A 95 1.91 -9.11 6.52
N GLU A 96 2.48 -10.13 7.14
CA GLU A 96 2.84 -10.07 8.55
C GLU A 96 3.94 -9.02 8.78
N TYR A 97 3.76 -8.19 9.81
CA TYR A 97 4.78 -7.25 10.22
C TYR A 97 6.00 -8.00 10.79
N MET A 98 7.16 -7.76 10.20
CA MET A 98 8.43 -8.39 10.61
C MET A 98 9.35 -7.36 11.28
N GLU A 99 9.64 -7.57 12.56
CA GLU A 99 10.60 -6.76 13.32
C GLU A 99 12.00 -7.40 13.27
N LEU A 100 13.00 -6.66 12.78
CA LEU A 100 14.40 -7.04 12.90
C LEU A 100 15.05 -6.25 14.02
N VAL A 101 15.63 -7.00 14.95
CA VAL A 101 16.44 -6.46 16.03
C VAL A 101 17.91 -6.68 15.67
N ILE A 102 18.64 -5.61 15.40
CA ILE A 102 20.07 -5.67 15.09
C ILE A 102 20.85 -5.13 16.30
N LEU A 103 21.86 -5.88 16.72
CA LEU A 103 22.84 -5.44 17.71
C LEU A 103 24.03 -4.79 16.97
N MET A 104 24.24 -3.49 17.15
CA MET A 104 25.43 -2.78 16.67
C MET A 104 25.99 -1.92 17.81
N ASP A 105 27.30 -2.00 18.04
CA ASP A 105 28.01 -1.20 19.06
C ASP A 105 27.40 -1.27 20.47
N GLY A 106 26.87 -2.45 20.85
CA GLY A 106 26.23 -2.66 22.16
C GLY A 106 24.82 -2.05 22.29
N ASN A 107 24.28 -1.46 21.23
CA ASN A 107 22.93 -0.89 21.19
C ASN A 107 22.01 -1.70 20.27
N TYR A 108 20.76 -1.84 20.68
CA TYR A 108 19.71 -2.41 19.84
C TYR A 108 19.18 -1.35 18.89
N HIS A 109 19.38 -1.56 17.59
CA HIS A 109 18.75 -0.77 16.54
C HIS A 109 17.54 -1.55 16.02
N ARG A 110 16.36 -0.91 16.06
CA ARG A 110 15.15 -1.43 15.41
C ARG A 110 15.24 -1.12 13.93
N LEU A 111 15.34 -2.16 13.10
CA LEU A 111 15.21 -2.03 11.66
C LEU A 111 13.89 -2.65 11.24
N TYR A 112 13.09 -1.88 10.50
CA TYR A 112 11.83 -2.35 9.98
C TYR A 112 12.06 -2.92 8.59
N LEU A 113 11.80 -4.22 8.38
CA LEU A 113 11.67 -4.77 7.04
C LEU A 113 10.28 -4.43 6.53
N LEU A 114 10.16 -3.26 5.91
CA LEU A 114 8.92 -2.82 5.28
C LEU A 114 9.20 -2.45 3.82
N LYS A 115 8.30 -2.92 2.95
CA LYS A 115 8.14 -2.49 1.53
C LYS A 115 9.14 -3.04 0.50
N ILE A 116 9.41 -4.35 0.48
CA ILE A 116 9.99 -5.01 -0.71
C ILE A 116 9.10 -6.16 -1.18
N PHE A 117 7.95 -5.86 -1.82
CA PHE A 117 7.29 -6.72 -2.82
C PHE A 117 6.40 -5.89 -3.75
#